data_AF-A0A970XZC0-F1
#
_entry.id   AF-A0A970XZC0-F1
#
_cell.length_a   1.000
_cell.length_b   1.000
_cell.length_c   1.000
_cell.angle_alpha   90.00
_cell.angle_beta   90.00
_cell.angle_gamma   90.00
#
_symmetry.space_group_name_H-M   'P 1'
#
loop_
_entity.id
_entity.type
_entity.pdbx_description
1 polymer ?
#
loop_
_entity_poly.entity_id
_entity_poly.type
_entity_poly.pdbx_seq_one_letter_code
_entity_poly.pdbx_strand_id
1 'polypeptide(L)'
;MGDKLLSIYETLLAYYGELHWWPAKTPYEVMAGAVLTQNTAWSNVEKAIANFGGDLSPEAVLNADFAELTETIRPAGFFNQKAAYLKAVT
;
A
#
# COMPACT_ATOMS: atom_id res chain seq x y z
N MET A 1 -25.11 -6.34 21.66
CA MET A 1 -23.88 -5.61 21.25
C MET A 1 -23.73 -5.57 19.73
N GLY A 2 -23.96 -6.70 19.02
CA GLY A 2 -23.92 -6.76 17.55
C GLY A 2 -24.85 -5.77 16.84
N ASP A 3 -26.09 -5.63 17.30
CA ASP A 3 -27.08 -4.74 16.65
C ASP A 3 -26.66 -3.27 16.66
N LYS A 4 -26.00 -2.82 17.74
CA LYS A 4 -25.49 -1.44 17.84
C LYS A 4 -24.34 -1.20 16.88
N LEU A 5 -23.44 -2.17 16.71
CA LEU A 5 -22.32 -2.06 15.77
C LEU A 5 -22.82 -2.07 14.33
N LEU A 6 -23.80 -2.92 14.02
CA LEU A 6 -24.39 -2.98 12.68
C LEU A 6 -25.09 -1.66 12.32
N SER A 7 -25.90 -1.10 13.24
CA SER A 7 -26.55 0.19 13.04
C SER A 7 -25.56 1.34 12.81
N ILE A 8 -24.43 1.37 13.53
CA ILE A 8 -23.37 2.36 13.31
C ILE A 8 -22.75 2.18 11.92
N TYR A 9 -22.42 0.93 11.55
CA TYR A 9 -21.85 0.62 10.24
C TYR A 9 -22.77 1.05 9.10
N GLU A 10 -24.06 0.69 9.17
CA GLU A 10 -25.06 1.04 8.15
C GLU A 10 -25.25 2.56 8.03
N THR A 11 -25.25 3.28 9.15
CA THR A 11 -25.36 4.75 9.16
C THR A 11 -24.16 5.40 8.47
N LEU A 12 -22.94 4.93 8.78
CA LEU A 12 -21.72 5.45 8.15
C LEU A 12 -21.66 5.07 6.67
N LEU A 13 -22.03 3.84 6.31
CA LEU A 13 -22.07 3.37 4.93
C LEU A 13 -23.09 4.18 4.10
N ALA A 14 -24.26 4.47 4.64
CA ALA A 14 -25.28 5.28 3.97
C ALA A 14 -24.82 6.74 3.74
N TYR A 15 -24.00 7.29 4.64
CA TYR A 15 -23.50 8.66 4.53
C TYR A 15 -22.29 8.78 3.59
N TYR A 16 -21.31 7.88 3.72
CA TYR A 16 -20.04 7.93 2.99
C TYR A 16 -20.01 7.10 1.71
N GLY A 17 -20.88 6.10 1.58
CA GLY A 17 -20.83 5.11 0.51
C GLY A 17 -19.63 4.16 0.63
N GLU A 18 -19.36 3.43 -0.46
CA GLU A 18 -18.12 2.66 -0.60
C GLU A 18 -16.94 3.62 -0.81
N LEU A 19 -16.12 3.77 0.22
CA LEU A 19 -14.99 4.72 0.19
C LEU A 19 -13.80 4.25 -0.65
N HIS A 20 -13.76 2.98 -1.06
CA HIS A 20 -12.60 2.36 -1.73
C HIS A 20 -11.26 2.77 -1.06
N TRP A 21 -11.25 2.76 0.28
CA TRP A 21 -10.21 3.39 1.12
C TRP A 21 -8.80 2.84 0.89
N TRP A 22 -8.69 1.70 0.22
CA TRP A 22 -7.43 1.14 -0.27
C TRP A 22 -7.53 0.83 -1.77
N PRO A 23 -7.14 1.77 -2.64
CA PRO A 23 -7.19 1.58 -4.09
C PRO A 23 -6.04 0.67 -4.53
N ALA A 24 -6.30 -0.64 -4.63
CA ALA A 24 -5.36 -1.61 -5.17
C ALA A 24 -6.04 -2.48 -6.25
N LYS A 25 -5.30 -2.79 -7.31
CA LYS A 25 -5.76 -3.61 -8.43
C LYS A 25 -5.55 -5.10 -8.18
N THR A 26 -4.54 -5.45 -7.40
CA THR A 26 -4.15 -6.85 -7.15
C THR A 26 -3.96 -7.14 -5.66
N PRO A 27 -4.11 -8.41 -5.22
CA PRO A 27 -3.77 -8.81 -3.86
C PRO A 27 -2.31 -8.50 -3.47
N TYR A 28 -1.39 -8.58 -4.45
CA TYR A 28 0.01 -8.25 -4.21
C TYR A 28 0.19 -6.75 -3.91
N GLU A 29 -0.49 -5.87 -4.66
CA GLU A 29 -0.45 -4.43 -4.41
C GLU A 29 -1.01 -4.08 -3.02
N VAL A 30 -2.02 -4.82 -2.53
CA VAL A 30 -2.50 -4.69 -1.14
C VAL A 30 -1.38 -5.04 -0.14
N MET A 31 -0.74 -6.20 -0.32
CA MET A 31 0.33 -6.67 0.58
C MET A 31 1.54 -5.74 0.56
N ALA A 32 2.05 -5.41 -0.62
CA ALA A 32 3.22 -4.56 -0.79
C ALA A 32 2.92 -3.11 -0.34
N GLY A 33 1.73 -2.59 -0.65
CA GLY A 33 1.26 -1.31 -0.14
C GLY A 33 1.20 -1.27 1.40
N ALA A 34 0.81 -2.37 2.06
CA ALA A 34 0.79 -2.48 3.51
C ALA A 34 2.20 -2.43 4.15
N VAL A 35 3.23 -2.89 3.44
CA VAL A 35 4.64 -2.67 3.84
C VAL A 35 5.00 -1.18 3.70
N LEU A 36 4.57 -0.56 2.60
CA LEU A 36 4.88 0.84 2.30
C LEU A 36 4.18 1.85 3.24
N THR A 37 3.00 1.55 3.78
CA THR A 37 2.26 2.42 4.70
C THR A 37 2.85 2.52 6.11
N GLN A 38 3.73 1.59 6.50
CA GLN A 38 4.31 1.59 7.85
C GLN A 38 5.08 2.89 8.12
N ASN A 39 4.63 3.66 9.12
CA ASN A 39 5.15 4.97 9.50
C ASN A 39 5.23 5.95 8.32
N THR A 40 4.21 6.01 7.47
CA THR A 40 4.23 6.78 6.22
C THR A 40 2.87 7.36 5.89
N ALA A 41 2.85 8.64 5.52
CA ALA A 41 1.64 9.29 5.03
C ALA A 41 1.17 8.64 3.72
N TRP A 42 -0.13 8.42 3.56
CA TRP A 42 -0.70 7.78 2.37
C TRP A 42 -0.25 8.44 1.06
N SER A 43 -0.21 9.77 1.01
CA SER A 43 0.26 10.53 -0.16
C SER A 43 1.70 10.23 -0.59
N ASN A 44 2.54 9.71 0.30
CA ASN A 44 3.88 9.26 -0.04
C ASN A 44 3.91 7.80 -0.50
N VAL A 45 2.98 6.97 -0.04
CA VAL A 45 2.80 5.61 -0.55
C VAL A 45 2.31 5.66 -1.99
N GLU A 46 1.33 6.53 -2.28
CA GLU A 46 0.83 6.75 -3.64
C GLU A 46 1.96 7.16 -4.60
N LYS A 47 2.85 8.05 -4.16
CA LYS A 47 4.05 8.43 -4.96
C LYS A 47 4.99 7.25 -5.18
N ALA A 48 5.25 6.44 -4.15
CA ALA A 48 6.10 5.27 -4.28
C ALA A 48 5.51 4.24 -5.25
N ILE A 49 4.20 3.97 -5.18
CA ILE A 49 3.50 3.07 -6.11
C ILE A 49 3.51 3.65 -7.54
N ALA A 50 3.30 4.96 -7.69
CA ALA A 50 3.37 5.62 -8.98
C ALA A 50 4.75 5.51 -9.65
N ASN A 51 5.84 5.45 -8.86
CA ASN A 51 7.20 5.26 -9.40
C ASN A 51 7.41 3.89 -10.06
N PHE A 52 6.58 2.88 -9.77
CA PHE A 52 6.57 1.60 -10.50
C PHE A 52 5.77 1.67 -11.82
N GLY A 53 5.38 2.87 -12.28
CA GLY A 53 4.49 3.04 -13.42
C GLY A 53 3.02 2.82 -13.09
N GLY A 54 2.66 2.81 -11.79
CA GLY A 54 1.30 2.57 -11.32
C GLY A 54 0.87 1.10 -11.34
N ASP A 55 1.84 0.19 -11.45
CA ASP A 55 1.67 -1.26 -11.31
C ASP A 55 2.80 -1.84 -10.44
N LEU A 56 2.53 -1.91 -9.14
CA LEU A 56 3.44 -2.57 -8.19
C LEU A 56 3.23 -4.07 -8.29
N SER A 57 4.11 -4.75 -9.02
CA SER A 57 4.07 -6.20 -9.26
C SER A 57 5.25 -6.95 -8.61
N PRO A 58 5.10 -8.27 -8.34
CA PRO A 58 6.20 -9.10 -7.85
C PRO A 58 7.44 -9.01 -8.74
N GLU A 59 7.24 -9.07 -10.06
CA GLU A 59 8.32 -9.05 -11.05
C GLU A 59 9.08 -7.72 -11.02
N ALA A 60 8.39 -6.59 -10.87
CA ALA A 60 9.04 -5.29 -10.75
C ALA A 60 9.93 -5.23 -9.50
N VAL A 61 9.46 -5.76 -8.37
CA VAL A 61 10.24 -5.80 -7.13
C VAL A 61 11.41 -6.77 -7.22
N LEU A 62 11.24 -7.97 -7.80
CA LEU A 62 12.30 -8.98 -7.91
C LEU A 62 13.41 -8.56 -8.88
N ASN A 63 13.06 -7.93 -10.00
CA ASN A 63 14.01 -7.52 -11.04
C ASN A 63 14.80 -6.26 -10.69
N ALA A 64 14.22 -5.33 -9.92
CA ALA A 64 14.94 -4.14 -9.48
C ALA A 64 16.12 -4.52 -8.59
N ASP A 65 17.30 -3.91 -8.79
CA ASP A 65 18.37 -4.08 -7.81
C ASP A 65 18.01 -3.39 -6.49
N PHE A 66 18.78 -3.65 -5.41
CA PHE A 66 18.44 -3.08 -4.12
C PHE A 66 18.49 -1.55 -4.11
N ALA A 67 19.45 -0.95 -4.82
CA ALA A 67 19.60 0.50 -4.88
C ALA A 67 18.44 1.12 -5.65
N GLU A 68 18.11 0.59 -6.83
CA GLU A 68 16.96 0.97 -7.64
C GLU A 68 15.67 0.87 -6.82
N LEU A 69 15.44 -0.25 -6.14
CA LEU A 69 14.23 -0.44 -5.33
C LEU A 69 14.14 0.59 -4.21
N THR A 70 15.25 0.89 -3.52
CA THR A 70 15.27 1.92 -2.48
C THR A 70 14.99 3.33 -3.01
N GLU A 71 15.47 3.66 -4.22
CA GLU A 71 15.17 4.94 -4.87
C GLU A 71 13.70 5.02 -5.26
N THR A 72 13.17 3.97 -5.89
CA THR A 72 11.77 3.90 -6.34
C THR A 72 10.81 4.11 -5.16
N ILE A 73 11.08 3.51 -4.00
CA ILE A 73 10.22 3.63 -2.82
C ILE A 73 10.64 4.75 -1.86
N ARG A 74 11.64 5.57 -2.21
CA ARG A 74 12.18 6.65 -1.36
C ARG A 74 11.11 7.57 -0.74
N PRO A 75 10.02 7.97 -1.45
CA PRO A 75 8.97 8.79 -0.86
C PRO A 75 8.36 8.17 0.40
N ALA A 76 8.30 6.84 0.47
CA ALA A 76 7.71 6.12 1.60
C ALA A 76 8.59 6.12 2.86
N GLY A 77 9.81 6.67 2.85
CA GLY A 77 10.69 6.68 4.02
C GLY A 77 11.08 5.28 4.50
N PHE A 78 12.03 5.18 5.45
CA PHE A 78 12.60 3.89 5.90
C PHE A 78 12.94 2.93 4.74
N PHE A 79 13.33 3.49 3.60
CA PHE A 79 13.34 2.81 2.30
C PHE A 79 14.28 1.61 2.27
N ASN A 80 15.40 1.63 3.01
CA ASN A 80 16.30 0.48 3.13
C ASN A 80 15.58 -0.73 3.76
N GLN A 81 14.87 -0.49 4.87
CA GLN A 81 14.16 -1.55 5.58
C GLN A 81 12.96 -2.05 4.77
N LYS A 82 12.24 -1.14 4.12
CA LYS A 82 11.09 -1.49 3.28
C LYS A 82 11.52 -2.23 2.02
N ALA A 83 12.63 -1.87 1.39
CA ALA A 83 13.18 -2.60 0.24
C ALA A 83 13.54 -4.04 0.65
N ALA A 84 14.17 -4.22 1.81
CA ALA A 84 14.47 -5.54 2.34
C ALA A 84 13.20 -6.37 2.61
N TYR A 85 12.16 -5.75 3.20
CA TYR A 85 10.89 -6.43 3.44
C TYR A 85 10.17 -6.79 2.15
N LEU A 86 10.07 -5.87 1.19
CA LEU A 86 9.47 -6.13 -0.11
C LEU A 86 10.17 -7.30 -0.81
N LYS A 87 11.50 -7.32 -0.85
CA LYS A 87 12.28 -8.45 -1.38
C LYS A 87 12.07 -9.77 -0.62
N ALA A 88 11.76 -9.73 0.67
CA ALA A 88 11.56 -10.93 1.49
C ALA A 88 10.13 -11.51 1.38
N VAL A 89 9.13 -10.68 1.08
CA VAL A 89 7.73 -11.10 0.92
C VAL A 89 7.31 -11.30 -0.54
N THR A 90 8.24 -11.11 -1.47
CA THR A 90 8.04 -11.31 -2.91
C THR A 90 8.82 -12.54 -3.36
#